data_AF-A0A377TLP4-F1
#
_entry.id   AF-A0A377TLP4-F1
#
_cell.length_a   1.000
_cell.length_b   1.000
_cell.length_c   1.000
_cell.angle_alpha   90.00
_cell.angle_beta   90.00
_cell.angle_gamma   90.00
#
_symmetry.space_group_name_H-M   'P 1'
#
loop_
_entity.id
_entity.type
_entity.pdbx_description
1 polymer ?
#
loop_
_entity_poly.entity_id
_entity_poly.type
_entity_poly.pdbx_seq_one_letter_code
_entity_poly.pdbx_strand_id
1 'polypeptide(L)'
;MILLSQIAFRRRLSPEEVKALKFKVPGGVVTTVIGLLFLAFIIALIGYHPDTRISLYVGMAWIALLLLGWVFKTRRERRLAQAQ
;
A
#
# COMPACT_ATOMS: atom_id res chain seq x y z
N MET A 1 1.84 0.62 -2.57
CA MET A 1 2.49 1.96 -2.55
C MET A 1 2.23 2.74 -3.83
N ILE A 2 2.62 2.24 -5.02
CA ILE A 2 2.40 2.94 -6.31
C ILE A 2 0.91 3.23 -6.61
N LEU A 3 0.00 2.30 -6.31
CA LEU A 3 -1.44 2.47 -6.55
C LEU A 3 -2.09 3.51 -5.62
N LEU A 4 -1.68 3.55 -4.34
CA LEU A 4 -2.16 4.54 -3.37
C LEU A 4 -1.66 5.94 -3.72
N SER A 5 -0.40 6.07 -4.17
CA SER A 5 0.10 7.32 -4.77
C SER A 5 -0.70 7.71 -6.01
N GLN A 6 -1.09 6.76 -6.87
CA GLN A 6 -1.90 7.06 -8.07
C GLN A 6 -3.30 7.56 -7.73
N ILE A 7 -3.96 6.97 -6.72
CA ILE A 7 -5.30 7.38 -6.26
C ILE A 7 -5.24 8.75 -5.57
N ALA A 8 -4.22 9.01 -4.74
CA ALA A 8 -4.02 10.30 -4.09
C ALA A 8 -3.68 11.41 -5.11
N PHE A 9 -2.91 11.09 -6.16
CA PHE A 9 -2.58 12.02 -7.25
C PHE A 9 -3.81 12.35 -8.11
N ARG A 10 -4.63 11.35 -8.46
CA ARG A 10 -5.90 11.56 -9.20
C ARG A 10 -6.97 12.31 -8.41
N ARG A 11 -6.98 12.19 -7.07
CA ARG A 11 -7.90 12.94 -6.20
C ARG A 11 -7.54 14.41 -6.03
N ARG A 12 -6.28 14.79 -6.31
CA ARG A 12 -5.82 16.19 -6.25
C ARG A 12 -5.92 16.94 -7.59
N LEU A 13 -6.14 16.23 -8.70
CA LEU A 13 -6.24 16.85 -10.03
C LEU A 13 -7.69 17.20 -10.37
N SER A 14 -7.90 18.45 -10.79
CA SER A 14 -9.19 18.91 -11.31
C SER A 14 -9.53 18.17 -12.62
N PRO A 15 -10.81 18.01 -13.01
CA PRO A 15 -11.23 17.26 -14.20
C PRO A 15 -10.52 17.70 -15.50
N GLU A 16 -10.06 18.96 -15.54
CA GLU A 16 -9.32 19.57 -16.64
C GLU A 16 -7.87 19.07 -16.74
N GLU A 17 -7.19 18.84 -15.62
CA GLU A 17 -5.80 18.36 -15.57
C GLU A 17 -5.69 16.85 -15.88
N VAL A 18 -6.71 16.07 -15.51
CA VAL A 18 -6.84 14.65 -15.89
C VAL A 18 -7.02 14.50 -17.41
N LYS A 19 -7.60 15.51 -18.07
CA LYS A 19 -7.76 15.56 -19.53
C LYS A 19 -6.45 15.87 -20.25
N ALA A 20 -5.56 16.63 -19.62
CA ALA A 20 -4.25 17.02 -20.15
C ALA A 20 -3.15 15.93 -20.00
N LEU A 21 -3.40 14.86 -19.24
CA LEU A 21 -2.44 13.76 -19.10
C LEU A 21 -2.30 12.95 -20.41
N LYS A 22 -1.09 13.00 -20.98
CA LYS A 22 -0.69 12.39 -22.26
C LYS A 22 -0.73 10.85 -22.27
N PHE A 23 -0.69 10.21 -21.09
CA PHE A 23 -0.78 8.75 -20.92
C PHE A 23 -1.94 8.38 -20.00
N LYS A 24 -3.12 8.15 -20.59
CA LYS A 24 -4.28 7.62 -19.87
C LYS A 24 -4.16 6.10 -19.75
N VAL A 25 -4.36 5.59 -18.54
CA VAL A 25 -4.57 4.15 -18.32
C VAL A 25 -5.89 3.77 -19.00
N PRO A 26 -5.93 2.82 -19.95
CA PRO A 26 -7.17 2.42 -20.60
C PRO A 26 -8.16 1.90 -19.54
N GLY A 27 -9.31 2.57 -19.39
CA GLY A 27 -10.37 2.24 -18.42
C GLY A 27 -10.29 2.94 -17.05
N GLY A 28 -9.31 3.81 -16.80
CA GLY A 28 -9.34 4.76 -15.68
C GLY A 28 -9.48 4.15 -14.28
N VAL A 29 -10.41 4.69 -13.47
CA VAL A 29 -10.64 4.27 -12.08
C VAL A 29 -11.26 2.87 -12.00
N VAL A 30 -12.08 2.48 -12.99
CA VAL A 30 -12.78 1.19 -13.01
C VAL A 30 -11.78 0.03 -13.09
N THR A 31 -10.81 0.09 -14.02
CA THR A 31 -9.75 -0.93 -14.13
C THR A 31 -8.94 -1.05 -12.83
N THR A 32 -8.74 0.07 -12.13
CA THR A 32 -8.02 0.09 -10.85
C THR A 32 -8.84 -0.61 -9.74
N VAL A 33 -10.15 -0.36 -9.68
CA VAL A 33 -11.05 -1.04 -8.72
C VAL A 33 -11.12 -2.54 -9.00
N ILE A 34 -11.22 -2.94 -10.27
CA ILE A 34 -11.20 -4.35 -10.66
C ILE A 34 -9.88 -5.01 -10.24
N GLY A 35 -8.75 -4.36 -10.48
CA GLY A 35 -7.45 -4.86 -10.04
C GLY A 35 -7.35 -5.01 -8.51
N LEU A 36 -7.94 -4.08 -7.75
CA LEU A 36 -7.98 -4.16 -6.29
C LEU A 36 -8.84 -5.34 -5.81
N LEU A 37 -10.02 -5.53 -6.40
CA LEU A 37 -10.91 -6.66 -6.10
C LEU A 37 -10.21 -7.98 -6.42
N PHE A 38 -9.54 -8.06 -7.57
CA PHE A 38 -8.78 -9.25 -7.95
C PHE A 38 -7.63 -9.55 -6.99
N LEU A 39 -6.89 -8.53 -6.54
CA LEU A 39 -5.85 -8.71 -5.53
C LEU A 39 -6.41 -9.21 -4.20
N ALA A 40 -7.53 -8.63 -3.73
CA ALA A 40 -8.19 -9.07 -2.50
C ALA A 40 -8.66 -10.53 -2.61
N PHE A 41 -9.16 -10.93 -3.78
CA PHE A 41 -9.52 -12.30 -4.07
C PHE A 41 -8.32 -13.26 -4.00
N ILE A 42 -7.17 -12.90 -4.56
CA ILE A 42 -5.94 -13.72 -4.44
C ILE A 42 -5.54 -13.89 -2.97
N ILE A 43 -5.58 -12.81 -2.18
CA ILE A 43 -5.25 -12.88 -0.75
C ILE A 43 -6.21 -13.83 -0.02
N ALA A 44 -7.51 -13.78 -0.33
CA ALA A 44 -8.50 -14.69 0.22
C ALA A 44 -8.23 -16.15 -0.18
N LEU A 45 -7.83 -16.41 -1.44
CA LEU A 45 -7.45 -17.76 -1.89
C LEU A 45 -6.21 -18.28 -1.16
N ILE A 46 -5.19 -17.45 -1.00
CA ILE A 46 -3.99 -17.78 -0.20
C ILE A 46 -4.40 -18.09 1.25
N GLY A 47 -5.33 -17.32 1.79
CA GLY A 47 -5.91 -17.57 3.12
C GLY A 47 -6.75 -18.85 3.19
N TYR A 48 -7.32 -19.32 2.08
CA TYR A 48 -8.11 -20.54 2.03
C TYR A 48 -7.24 -21.80 1.89
N HIS A 49 -6.13 -21.75 1.15
CA HIS A 49 -5.26 -22.91 0.96
C HIS A 49 -4.28 -23.09 2.13
N PRO A 50 -4.33 -24.22 2.87
CA PRO A 50 -3.55 -24.41 4.09
C PRO A 50 -2.03 -24.28 3.88
N ASP A 51 -1.53 -24.71 2.72
CA ASP A 51 -0.10 -24.66 2.40
C ASP A 51 0.43 -23.24 2.13
N THR A 52 -0.44 -22.33 1.68
CA THR A 52 -0.04 -20.95 1.31
C THR A 52 -0.40 -19.93 2.39
N ARG A 53 -1.28 -20.27 3.35
CA ARG A 53 -1.58 -19.46 4.54
C ARG A 53 -0.35 -19.03 5.33
N ILE A 54 0.67 -19.89 5.39
CA ILE A 54 1.93 -19.61 6.09
C ILE A 54 2.59 -18.34 5.54
N SER A 55 2.51 -18.09 4.23
CA SER A 55 3.04 -16.89 3.59
C SER A 55 2.41 -15.60 4.15
N LEU A 56 1.10 -15.62 4.42
CA LEU A 56 0.40 -14.47 5.02
C LEU A 56 0.88 -14.20 6.45
N TYR A 57 1.01 -15.26 7.27
CA TYR A 57 1.46 -15.11 8.65
C TYR A 57 2.90 -14.59 8.74
N VAL A 58 3.81 -15.18 7.96
CA VAL A 58 5.22 -14.77 7.94
C VAL A 58 5.35 -13.35 7.41
N GLY A 59 4.62 -12.99 6.35
CA GLY A 59 4.60 -11.63 5.82
C GLY A 59 4.10 -10.62 6.85
N MET A 60 3.02 -10.93 7.57
CA MET A 60 2.50 -10.08 8.65
C MET A 60 3.47 -9.93 9.82
N ALA A 61 4.08 -11.03 10.27
CA ALA A 61 5.06 -11.00 11.35
C ALA A 61 6.29 -10.15 10.98
N TRP A 62 6.74 -10.25 9.73
CA TRP A 62 7.85 -9.44 9.22
C TRP A 62 7.52 -7.95 9.19
N ILE A 63 6.33 -7.57 8.70
CA ILE A 63 5.88 -6.18 8.71
C ILE A 63 5.81 -5.63 10.14
N ALA A 64 5.27 -6.42 11.08
CA ALA A 64 5.22 -6.03 12.49
C ALA A 64 6.61 -5.81 13.09
N LEU A 65 7.57 -6.68 12.78
CA LEU A 65 8.96 -6.55 13.22
C LEU A 65 9.61 -5.26 12.68
N LEU A 66 9.42 -4.98 11.38
CA LEU A 66 9.93 -3.74 10.76
C LEU A 66 9.29 -2.49 11.37
N LEU A 67 7.99 -2.51 11.63
CA LEU A 67 7.29 -1.42 12.29
C LEU A 67 7.80 -1.19 13.71
N LEU A 68 8.02 -2.26 14.49
CA LEU A 68 8.63 -2.16 15.81
C LEU A 68 10.02 -1.55 15.72
N GLY A 69 10.89 -2.06 14.84
CA GLY A 69 12.23 -1.51 14.63
C GLY A 69 12.23 -0.03 14.27
N TRP A 70 11.31 0.39 13.39
CA TRP A 70 11.13 1.80 13.04
C TRP A 70 10.66 2.63 14.23
N VAL A 71 9.65 2.19 14.98
CA VAL A 71 9.16 2.90 16.17
C VAL A 71 10.27 3.03 17.22
N PHE A 72 11.07 1.98 17.46
CA PHE A 72 12.19 2.05 18.38
C PHE A 72 13.25 3.06 17.93
N LYS A 73 13.61 3.06 16.64
CA LYS A 73 14.56 4.02 16.07
C LYS A 73 14.04 5.45 16.20
N THR A 74 12.82 5.72 15.77
CA THR A 74 12.22 7.06 15.81
C THR A 74 12.02 7.55 17.25
N ARG A 75 11.65 6.66 18.19
CA ARG A 75 11.58 7.02 19.62
C ARG A 75 12.95 7.35 20.21
N ARG A 76 14.01 6.66 19.78
CA ARG A 76 15.38 6.91 20.23
C ARG A 76 15.91 8.25 19.70
N GLU A 77 15.68 8.54 18.42
CA GLU A 77 16.04 9.83 17.81
C GLU A 77 15.36 11.01 18.50
N ARG A 78 14.05 10.88 18.80
CA ARG A 78 13.31 11.92 19.53
C ARG A 78 13.82 12.15 20.96
N ARG A 79 14.21 11.10 21.68
CA ARG A 79 14.77 11.24 23.05
C ARG A 79 16.15 11.90 23.05
N LEU A 80 17.00 11.58 22.09
CA LEU A 80 18.32 12.20 21.97
C LEU A 80 18.21 13.70 21.64
N ALA A 81 17.27 14.08 20.78
CA ALA A 81 17.02 15.48 20.46
C ALA A 81 16.40 16.31 21.60
N GLN A 82 15.77 15.66 22.60
CA GLN A 82 15.24 16.31 23.80
C GLN A 82 16.27 16.42 24.94
N ALA A 83 17.39 15.70 24.84
CA ALA A 83 18.46 15.67 25.83
C ALA A 83 19.64 16.60 25.48
N GLN A 84 19.62 17.22 24.29
CA GLN A 84 20.50 18.33 23.88
C GLN A 84 19.77 19.66 24.08
#